data_AF-A0A349D7Q0-F1
#
_entry.id   AF-A0A349D7Q0-F1
#
_cell.length_a   1.000
_cell.length_b   1.000
_cell.length_c   1.000
_cell.angle_alpha   90.00
_cell.angle_beta   90.00
_cell.angle_gamma   90.00
#
_symmetry.space_group_name_H-M   'P 1'
#
loop_
_entity.id
_entity.type
_entity.pdbx_description
1 polymer ?
#
loop_
_entity_poly.entity_id
_entity_poly.type
_entity_poly.pdbx_seq_one_letter_code
_entity_poly.pdbx_strand_id
1 'polypeptide(L)' 'EKGGRLVVISYHSLEDRLVKNFMRSGRFDGQLQKDHFGRAETPWKVITRKVVVPTQEECDRNPRARSAKMRIAEKL' A
#
# COMPACT_ATOMS: atom_id res chain seq x y z
N GLU A 1 -9.50 -6.86 -13.87
CA GLU A 1 -8.63 -7.55 -14.85
C GLU A 1 -7.27 -7.83 -14.23
N LYS A 2 -6.54 -8.84 -14.73
CA LYS A 2 -5.14 -9.08 -14.32
C LYS A 2 -4.27 -7.90 -14.76
N GLY A 3 -3.33 -7.47 -13.92
CA GLY A 3 -2.46 -6.31 -14.18
C GLY A 3 -3.06 -4.95 -13.78
N GLY A 4 -4.31 -4.90 -13.28
CA GLY A 4 -4.91 -3.66 -12.78
C GLY A 4 -4.15 -3.12 -11.57
N ARG A 5 -3.97 -1.79 -11.48
CA ARG A 5 -3.25 -1.15 -10.37
C ARG A 5 -4.20 -0.50 -9.37
N LEU A 6 -3.97 -0.81 -8.09
CA LEU A 6 -4.58 -0.13 -6.95
C LEU A 6 -3.58 0.90 -6.42
N VAL A 7 -3.94 2.18 -6.52
CA VAL A 7 -3.18 3.30 -5.97
C VAL A 7 -3.98 3.90 -4.82
N VAL A 8 -3.37 4.00 -3.64
CA VAL A 8 -4.02 4.56 -2.46
C VAL A 8 -3.13 5.62 -1.84
N ILE A 9 -3.72 6.77 -1.53
CA ILE A 9 -3.10 7.85 -0.75
C ILE A 9 -3.80 7.89 0.60
N SER A 10 -3.03 7.81 1.67
CA SER A 10 -3.52 7.93 3.05
C SER A 10 -2.82 9.10 3.75
N TYR A 11 -3.48 9.70 4.72
CA TYR A 11 -2.90 10.83 5.47
C TYR A 11 -2.56 10.40 6.90
N HIS A 12 -3.36 9.51 7.48
CA HIS A 12 -3.18 9.05 8.85
C HIS A 12 -2.48 7.69 8.92
N SER A 13 -1.79 7.45 10.03
CA SER A 13 -1.02 6.21 10.24
C SER A 13 -1.89 4.97 10.36
N LEU A 14 -3.13 5.11 10.87
CA LEU A 14 -4.10 4.03 10.97
C LEU A 14 -4.55 3.55 9.59
N GLU A 15 -4.86 4.49 8.69
CA GLU A 15 -5.23 4.21 7.30
C GLU A 15 -4.07 3.54 6.56
N ASP A 16 -2.86 4.10 6.64
CA ASP A 16 -1.67 3.54 5.98
C ASP A 16 -1.41 2.09 6.43
N ARG A 17 -1.64 1.79 7.71
CA ARG A 17 -1.48 0.44 8.26
C ARG A 17 -2.47 -0.53 7.62
N LEU A 18 -3.75 -0.16 7.50
CA LEU A 18 -4.77 -1.00 6.88
C LEU A 18 -4.45 -1.26 5.40
N VAL A 19 -4.05 -0.21 4.67
CA VAL A 19 -3.67 -0.32 3.25
C VAL A 19 -2.45 -1.22 3.09
N LYS A 20 -1.42 -1.02 3.93
CA LYS A 20 -0.21 -1.84 3.92
C LYS A 20 -0.52 -3.32 4.17
N ASN A 21 -1.37 -3.60 5.15
CA ASN A 21 -1.79 -4.95 5.48
C ASN A 21 -2.55 -5.58 4.31
N PHE A 22 -3.55 -4.88 3.78
CA PHE A 22 -4.37 -5.36 2.67
C PHE A 22 -3.54 -5.64 1.41
N MET A 23 -2.62 -4.76 1.04
CA MET A 23 -1.75 -4.98 -0.12
C MET A 23 -0.74 -6.12 0.09
N ARG A 24 -0.35 -6.42 1.34
CA ARG A 24 0.61 -7.49 1.65
C ARG A 24 -0.05 -8.86 1.74
N SER A 25 -1.20 -8.95 2.42
CA SER A 25 -1.84 -10.23 2.76
C SER A 25 -3.22 -10.43 2.13
N GLY A 26 -3.74 -9.46 1.40
CA GLY A 26 -5.13 -9.46 0.93
C GLY A 26 -6.16 -9.22 2.03
N ARG A 27 -5.73 -8.98 3.28
CA ARG A 27 -6.59 -8.83 4.46
C ARG A 27 -6.20 -7.61 5.28
N PHE A 28 -7.18 -6.94 5.87
CA PHE A 28 -6.94 -5.73 6.66
C PHE A 28 -6.27 -6.00 8.02
N ASP A 29 -6.50 -7.18 8.60
CA ASP A 29 -5.86 -7.65 9.84
C ASP A 29 -4.35 -7.94 9.67
N GLY A 30 -3.85 -8.02 8.43
CA GLY A 30 -2.46 -8.30 8.11
C GLY A 30 -2.06 -9.77 8.24
N GLN A 31 -2.99 -10.68 8.51
CA GLN A 31 -2.71 -12.10 8.59
C GLN A 31 -2.41 -12.65 7.20
N LEU A 32 -1.18 -13.13 7.02
CA LEU A 32 -0.72 -13.70 5.76
C LEU A 32 -1.06 -15.18 5.72
N GLN A 33 -2.02 -15.56 4.88
CA GLN A 33 -2.24 -16.97 4.58
C GLN A 33 -1.12 -17.46 3.66
N LYS A 34 -0.61 -18.63 3.98
CA LYS A 34 0.46 -19.29 3.23
C LYS A 34 -0.03 -20.66 2.78
N ASP A 35 0.35 -21.05 1.57
CA ASP A 35 0.15 -22.41 1.09
C ASP A 35 1.07 -23.41 1.82
N HIS A 36 0.90 -24.70 1.53
CA HIS A 36 1.73 -25.78 2.07
C HIS A 36 3.23 -25.63 1.75
N PHE A 37 3.58 -24.79 0.76
CA PHE A 37 4.95 -24.49 0.34
C PHE A 37 5.47 -23.16 0.91
N GLY A 38 4.70 -22.51 1.79
CA GLY A 38 5.06 -21.26 2.45
C GLY A 38 4.92 -20.01 1.57
N ARG A 39 4.33 -20.11 0.38
CA ARG A 39 4.06 -18.97 -0.51
C ARG A 39 2.87 -18.19 0.00
N ALA A 40 3.00 -16.87 -0.02
CA ALA A 40 1.92 -15.97 0.37
C ALA A 40 0.75 -16.09 -0.61
N GLU A 41 -0.42 -16.46 -0.11
CA GLU A 41 -1.67 -16.36 -0.84
C GLU A 41 -2.20 -14.92 -0.72
N THR A 42 -1.90 -14.11 -1.71
CA THR A 42 -2.40 -12.74 -1.83
C THR A 42 -2.79 -12.46 -3.28
N PRO A 43 -3.90 -11.76 -3.55
CA PRO A 43 -4.28 -11.38 -4.90
C PRO A 43 -3.44 -10.20 -5.44
N TRP A 44 -2.48 -9.71 -4.64
CA TRP A 44 -1.76 -8.47 -4.90
C TRP A 44 -0.25 -8.70 -5.01
N LYS A 45 0.36 -8.01 -5.99
CA LYS A 45 1.79 -7.78 -6.07
C LYS A 45 2.11 -6.36 -5.61
N VAL A 46 2.83 -6.21 -4.51
CA VAL A 46 3.25 -4.89 -4.01
C VAL A 46 4.30 -4.30 -4.95
N ILE A 47 4.00 -3.14 -5.54
CA ILE A 47 4.90 -2.43 -6.45
C ILE A 47 5.84 -1.52 -5.64
N THR A 48 5.28 -0.74 -4.72
CA THR A 48 6.06 0.16 -3.85
C THR A 48 6.34 -0.51 -2.51
N ARG A 49 7.55 -1.08 -2.34
CA ARG A 49 7.97 -1.70 -1.07
C ARG A 49 8.05 -0.68 0.07
N LYS A 50 8.63 0.49 -0.20
CA LYS A 50 8.62 1.65 0.69
C LYS A 50 7.46 2.55 0.30
N VAL A 51 6.84 3.18 1.29
CA VAL A 51 5.80 4.19 1.06
C VAL A 51 6.40 5.36 0.28
N VAL A 52 5.66 5.88 -0.70
CA VAL A 52 6.05 7.10 -1.42
C VAL A 52 5.48 8.29 -0.65
N VAL A 53 6.35 9.25 -0.35
CA VAL A 53 6.04 10.46 0.42
C VAL A 53 6.23 11.69 -0.49
N PRO A 54 5.52 12.80 -0.24
CA PRO A 54 5.73 14.05 -0.98
C PRO A 54 7.15 14.57 -0.83
N THR A 55 7.61 15.35 -1.80
CA THR A 55 8.89 16.08 -1.67
C THR A 55 8.72 17.31 -0.77
N GLN A 56 9.84 17.92 -0.37
CA GLN A 56 9.80 19.16 0.40
C GLN A 56 9.13 20.29 -0.40
N GLU A 57 9.45 20.45 -1.69
CA GLU A 57 8.82 21.50 -2.51
C GLU A 57 7.31 21.30 -2.64
N GLU A 58 6.86 20.05 -2.69
CA GLU A 58 5.43 19.73 -2.71
C GLU A 58 4.76 20.09 -1.38
N CYS A 59 5.41 19.83 -0.25
CA CYS A 59 4.91 20.20 1.07
C CYS A 59 4.83 21.71 1.26
N ASP A 60 5.76 22.47 0.69
CA ASP A 60 5.78 23.93 0.79
C ASP A 60 4.69 24.57 -0.08
N ARG A 61 4.46 24.04 -1.29
CA ARG A 61 3.36 24.49 -2.17
C ARG A 61 1.99 24.02 -1.70
N ASN A 62 1.90 22.83 -1.10
CA ASN A 62 0.67 22.23 -0.61
C ASN A 62 0.89 21.65 0.80
N PRO A 63 0.67 22.45 1.85
CA PRO A 63 0.83 22.00 3.24
C PRO A 63 -0.02 20.77 3.60
N ARG A 64 -1.16 20.55 2.92
CA ARG A 64 -2.01 19.37 3.15
C ARG A 64 -1.36 18.08 2.67
N ALA A 65 -0.43 18.15 1.72
CA ALA A 65 0.28 16.98 1.22
C ALA A 65 1.27 16.41 2.24
N ARG A 66 1.73 17.19 3.23
CA ARG A 66 2.81 16.83 4.17
C ARG A 66 2.69 15.44 4.81
N SER A 67 1.47 14.98 5.09
CA SER A 67 1.23 13.67 5.73
C SER A 67 0.84 12.55 4.75
N ALA A 68 0.73 12.86 3.47
CA ALA A 68 0.34 11.94 2.41
C ALA A 68 1.34 10.79 2.29
N LYS A 69 0.79 9.59 2.17
CA LYS A 69 1.49 8.32 2.04
C LYS A 69 0.85 7.56 0.90
N MET A 70 1.58 7.42 -0.20
CA MET A 70 1.12 6.70 -1.38
C MET A 70 1.67 5.27 -1.39
N ARG A 71 0.78 4.31 -1.69
CA ARG A 71 1.10 2.90 -1.90
C ARG A 71 0.46 2.38 -3.18
N ILE A 72 1.17 1.47 -3.86
CA ILE A 72 0.75 0.89 -5.13
C ILE A 72 0.85 -0.64 -5.07
N ALA A 73 -0.21 -1.31 -5.48
CA ALA A 73 -0.27 -2.75 -5.70
C ALA A 73 -0.87 -3.07 -7.08
N GLU A 74 -0.49 -4.20 -7.64
CA GLU A 74 -0.99 -4.73 -8.91
C GLU A 74 -1.76 -6.02 -8.67
N LYS A 75 -2.90 -6.19 -9.34
CA LYS A 75 -3.72 -7.40 -9.26
C LYS A 75 -3.08 -8.53 -10.07
N LEU A 76 -2.81 -9.66 -9.42
CA LEU A 76 -2.26 -10.88 -10.03
C LEU A 76 -3.26 -11.62 -10.93
#